data_AF-A0A2G9MMT2-F1
#
_entry.id   AF-A0A2G9MMT2-F1
#
_cell.length_a   1.000
_cell.length_b   1.000
_cell.length_c   1.000
_cell.angle_alpha   90.00
_cell.angle_beta   90.00
_cell.angle_gamma   90.00
#
_symmetry.space_group_name_H-M   'P 1'
#
loop_
_entity.id
_entity.type
_entity.pdbx_description
1 polymer ?
#
loop_
_entity_poly.entity_id
_entity_poly.type
_entity_poly.pdbx_seq_one_letter_code
_entity_poly.pdbx_strand_id
1 'polypeptide(L)' 'MTNLLELAQNLHPLERKLVPFLKEGISISELTEKSNLKDVEVVRALQWLQNKNALNIQTEEKEIATLEKTGE' A
#
# COMPACT_ATOMS: atom_id res chain seq x y z
N MET A 1 6.74 15.34 -25.69
CA MET A 1 5.53 14.57 -25.33
C MET A 1 5.98 13.46 -24.41
N THR A 2 5.63 13.53 -23.13
CA THR A 2 6.02 12.51 -22.14
C THR A 2 5.19 11.26 -22.41
N ASN A 3 5.79 10.20 -22.93
CA ASN A 3 5.09 8.96 -23.28
C ASN A 3 4.60 8.28 -21.99
N LEU A 4 3.28 8.08 -21.87
CA LEU A 4 2.67 7.30 -20.78
C LEU A 4 3.32 5.89 -20.65
N LEU A 5 3.80 5.37 -21.78
CA LEU A 5 4.54 4.11 -21.88
C LEU A 5 5.90 4.13 -21.16
N GLU A 6 6.62 5.26 -21.14
CA GLU A 6 7.91 5.37 -20.46
C GLU A 6 7.74 5.45 -18.93
N LEU A 7 6.71 6.15 -18.46
CA LEU A 7 6.33 6.16 -17.04
C LEU A 7 5.91 4.76 -16.60
N ALA A 8 5.08 4.08 -17.40
CA ALA A 8 4.72 2.70 -17.12
C ALA A 8 5.97 1.83 -17.07
N GLN A 9 6.87 1.88 -18.06
CA GLN A 9 8.08 1.04 -18.13
C GLN A 9 8.99 1.15 -16.90
N ASN A 10 9.02 2.31 -16.24
CA ASN A 10 9.78 2.52 -15.02
C ASN A 10 9.08 2.03 -13.74
N LEU A 11 7.79 1.71 -13.80
CA LEU A 11 7.03 1.13 -12.69
C LEU A 11 7.06 -0.40 -12.77
N HIS A 12 7.42 -1.02 -11.65
CA HIS A 12 7.36 -2.46 -11.46
C HIS A 12 5.91 -2.96 -11.64
N PRO A 13 5.68 -4.18 -12.17
CA PRO A 13 4.34 -4.73 -12.37
C PRO A 13 3.46 -4.71 -11.12
N LEU A 14 4.05 -4.83 -9.93
CA LEU A 14 3.32 -4.73 -8.65
C LEU A 14 2.86 -3.30 -8.37
N GLU A 15 3.70 -2.29 -8.65
CA GLU A 15 3.31 -0.88 -8.50
C GLU A 15 2.12 -0.56 -9.40
N ARG A 16 2.16 -0.97 -10.66
CA ARG A 16 1.06 -0.71 -11.61
C ARG A 16 -0.26 -1.36 -11.18
N LYS A 17 -0.21 -2.53 -10.56
CA LYS A 17 -1.40 -3.20 -10.00
C LYS A 17 -1.90 -2.50 -8.74
N LEU A 18 -1.02 -1.93 -7.93
CA LEU A 18 -1.38 -1.29 -6.67
C LEU A 18 -1.91 0.14 -6.85
N VAL A 19 -1.30 0.93 -7.74
CA VAL A 19 -1.62 2.35 -8.00
C VAL A 19 -3.11 2.65 -8.15
N PRO A 20 -3.91 1.91 -8.94
CA PRO A 20 -5.34 2.23 -9.11
C PRO A 20 -6.17 2.05 -7.84
N PHE A 21 -5.67 1.36 -6.82
CA PHE A 21 -6.37 1.13 -5.56
C PHE A 21 -5.92 2.07 -4.44
N LEU A 22 -4.84 2.84 -4.66
CA LEU A 22 -4.36 3.82 -3.68
C LEU A 22 -5.38 4.95 -3.52
N LYS A 23 -5.84 5.15 -2.29
CA LYS A 23 -6.67 6.28 -1.84
C LYS A 23 -6.12 6.79 -0.51
N GLU A 24 -6.42 8.04 -0.17
CA GLU A 24 -6.03 8.60 1.12
C GLU A 24 -6.63 7.77 2.28
N GLY A 25 -5.80 7.45 3.28
CA GLY A 25 -6.20 6.66 4.45
C GLY A 25 -6.47 5.17 4.18
N ILE A 26 -6.09 4.61 3.02
CA ILE A 26 -6.25 3.17 2.77
C ILE A 26 -5.31 2.35 3.65
N SER A 27 -5.87 1.33 4.30
CA SER A 27 -5.09 0.36 5.07
C SER A 27 -4.39 -0.64 4.16
N ILE A 28 -3.26 -1.20 4.61
CA ILE A 28 -2.55 -2.28 3.89
C ILE A 28 -3.50 -3.45 3.63
N SER A 29 -4.29 -3.87 4.61
CA SER A 29 -5.27 -4.96 4.43
C SER A 29 -6.31 -4.67 3.34
N GLU A 30 -6.85 -3.44 3.28
CA GLU A 30 -7.78 -3.05 2.20
C GLU A 30 -7.08 -3.07 0.83
N LEU A 31 -5.81 -2.66 0.77
CA LEU A 31 -5.01 -2.74 -0.46
C LEU A 31 -4.81 -4.19 -0.89
N THR A 32 -4.47 -5.08 0.03
CA THR A 32 -4.27 -6.51 -0.21
C THR A 32 -5.53 -7.13 -0.81
N GLU A 33 -6.70 -6.86 -0.21
CA GLU A 33 -8.00 -7.35 -0.71
C GLU A 33 -8.35 -6.80 -2.09
N LYS A 34 -8.20 -5.48 -2.31
CA LYS A 34 -8.59 -4.86 -3.59
C LYS A 34 -7.65 -5.17 -4.74
N SER A 35 -6.35 -5.26 -4.47
CA SER A 35 -5.33 -5.55 -5.49
C SER A 35 -5.16 -7.04 -5.77
N ASN A 36 -5.74 -7.90 -4.94
CA ASN A 36 -5.58 -9.36 -4.99
C ASN A 36 -4.08 -9.77 -5.01
N LEU A 37 -3.27 -9.01 -4.27
CA LEU A 37 -1.84 -9.25 -4.04
C LEU A 37 -1.66 -9.83 -2.64
N LYS A 38 -0.50 -10.42 -2.35
CA LYS A 38 -0.14 -10.79 -0.97
C LYS A 38 0.33 -9.57 -0.19
N ASP A 39 0.21 -9.57 1.14
CA ASP A 39 0.73 -8.49 2.00
C ASP A 39 2.19 -8.14 1.69
N VAL A 40 3.04 -9.15 1.49
CA VAL A 40 4.45 -8.93 1.14
C VAL A 40 4.63 -8.23 -0.21
N GLU A 41 3.75 -8.48 -1.18
CA GLU A 41 3.77 -7.84 -2.49
C GLU A 41 3.26 -6.40 -2.41
N VAL A 42 2.22 -6.16 -1.60
CA VAL A 42 1.69 -4.81 -1.31
C VAL A 42 2.76 -3.96 -0.63
N VAL A 43 3.36 -4.45 0.46
CA VAL A 43 4.42 -3.76 1.18
C VAL A 43 5.61 -3.48 0.26
N ARG A 44 5.97 -4.42 -0.63
CA ARG A 44 7.08 -4.21 -1.58
C ARG A 44 6.76 -3.15 -2.62
N ALA A 45 5.54 -3.15 -3.16
CA ALA A 45 5.07 -2.13 -4.09
C ALA A 45 5.05 -0.74 -3.44
N LEU A 46 4.55 -0.65 -2.21
CA LEU A 46 4.57 0.57 -1.41
C LEU A 46 6.01 1.07 -1.17
N GLN A 47 6.94 0.18 -0.81
CA GLN A 47 8.35 0.53 -0.66
C GLN A 47 8.96 1.08 -1.96
N TRP A 48 8.65 0.50 -3.12
CA TRP A 48 9.16 1.02 -4.40
C TRP A 48 8.59 2.40 -4.75
N LEU A 49 7.30 2.60 -4.54
CA LEU A 49 6.65 3.91 -4.73
C LEU A 49 7.25 4.96 -3.77
N GLN A 50 7.51 4.60 -2.53
CA GLN A 50 8.17 5.48 -1.55
C GLN A 50 9.62 5.79 -1.95
N ASN A 51 10.40 4.79 -2.39
CA ASN A 51 11.77 4.99 -2.88
C ASN A 51 11.80 5.93 -4.09
N LYS A 52 10.76 5.90 -4.94
CA LYS A 52 10.58 6.81 -6.07
C LYS A 52 10.03 8.18 -5.68
N ASN A 53 9.85 8.47 -4.39
CA ASN A 53 9.22 9.69 -3.86
C ASN A 53 7.80 9.95 -4.43
N ALA A 54 7.10 8.90 -4.88
CA ALA A 54 5.75 9.01 -5.44
C ALA A 54 4.65 8.93 -4.36
N LEU A 55 5.03 8.55 -3.13
CA LEU A 55 4.15 8.18 -2.03
C LEU A 55 4.85 8.53 -0.72
N ASN A 56 4.13 9.19 0.19
CA ASN A 56 4.57 9.35 1.58
C ASN A 56 3.72 8.45 2.47
N ILE A 57 4.29 7.33 2.92
CA ILE A 57 3.63 6.42 3.84
C ILE A 57 3.78 6.99 5.25
N GLN A 58 2.66 7.31 5.90
CA GLN A 58 2.65 7.63 7.32
C GLN A 58 2.30 6.36 8.08
N THR A 59 3.22 5.90 8.91
CA THR A 59 2.98 4.79 9.83
C THR A 59 2.64 5.39 11.18
N GLU A 60 1.37 5.33 11.56
CA GLU A 60 0.93 5.73 12.90
C GLU A 60 0.85 4.48 13.77
N GLU A 61 1.67 4.43 14.82
CA GLU A 61 1.60 3.38 15.83
C GLU A 61 0.38 3.65 16.72
N LYS A 62 -0.67 2.83 16.60
CA LYS A 62 -1.88 2.94 17.43
C LYS A 62 -1.83 1.90 18.54
N GLU A 63 -1.72 2.35 19.79
CA GLU A 63 -1.94 1.51 20.96
C GLU A 63 -3.44 1.23 21.11
N ILE A 64 -3.85 -0.02 20.86
CA ILE A 64 -5.24 -0.45 21.01
C ILE A 64 -5.35 -1.23 22.32
N ALA A 65 -5.89 -0.58 23.36
CA ALA A 65 -6.28 -1.28 24.59
C ALA A 65 -7.57 -2.07 24.32
N THR A 66 -7.46 -3.37 24.13
CA THR A 66 -8.61 -4.28 24.06
C THR A 66 -8.95 -4.76 25.46
N LEU A 67 -10.19 -4.52 25.89
CA LEU A 67 -10.73 -5.05 27.14
C LEU A 67 -10.92 -6.56 26.97
N GLU A 68 -10.00 -7.35 27.52
CA GLU A 68 -10.22 -8.79 27.66
C GLU A 68 -11.34 -9.01 28.69
N LYS A 69 -12.34 -9.80 28.30
CA LYS A 69 -13.55 -10.03 29.09
C LYS A 69 -13.21 -10.94 30.27
N THR A 70 -12.80 -10.37 31.40
CA THR A 70 -12.72 -11.11 32.66
C THR A 70 -14.00 -10.89 33.47
N GLY A 71 -14.77 -11.96 33.62
CA GLY A 71 -15.98 -12.10 34.44
C GLY A 71 -16.88 -13.17 33.81
N GLU A 72 -17.04 -14.38 34.35
CA GLU A 72 -16.83 -14.96 35.69
C GLU A 72 -16.37 -16.42 35.58
#